data_AF-A0A442XP90-F1
#
_entry.id   AF-A0A442XP90-F1
#
_cell.length_a   1.000
_cell.length_b   1.000
_cell.length_c   1.000
_cell.angle_alpha   90.00
_cell.angle_beta   90.00
_cell.angle_gamma   90.00
#
_symmetry.space_group_name_H-M   'P 1'
#
loop_
_entity.id
_entity.type
_entity.pdbx_description
1 polymer ?
#
loop_
_entity_poly.entity_id
_entity_poly.type
_entity_poly.pdbx_seq_one_letter_code
_entity_poly.pdbx_strand_id
1 'polypeptide(L)' 'MEDNQNRLSIDEYYEIERFARENGISPSQVSKLIKKNGNDRSALTKAARVLRERK' A
#
# COMPACT_ATOMS: atom_id res chain seq x y z
N MET A 1 24.27 -1.49 -5.21
CA MET A 1 23.03 -1.82 -5.93
C MET A 1 21.92 -1.27 -5.05
N GLU A 2 21.30 -0.16 -5.45
CA GLU A 2 20.36 0.56 -4.59
C GLU A 2 19.05 -0.22 -4.39
N ASP A 3 18.64 -0.25 -3.13
CA ASP A 3 17.55 -0.99 -2.53
C ASP A 3 16.17 -0.53 -3.03
N ASN A 4 15.78 -0.92 -4.25
CA ASN A 4 14.43 -0.67 -4.77
C ASN A 4 13.38 -1.70 -4.28
N GLN A 5 13.59 -2.34 -3.13
CA GLN A 5 12.61 -3.28 -2.53
C GLN A 5 11.54 -2.58 -1.67
N ASN A 6 11.62 -1.27 -1.48
CA ASN A 6 10.67 -0.53 -0.64
C ASN A 6 9.49 0.06 -1.41
N ARG A 7 9.37 -0.22 -2.72
CA ARG A 7 8.28 0.27 -3.56
C ARG A 7 7.33 -0.88 -3.87
N LEU A 8 6.03 -0.69 -3.62
CA LEU A 8 5.01 -1.64 -4.05
C LEU A 8 4.88 -1.57 -5.58
N SER A 9 5.05 -2.69 -6.27
CA SER A 9 4.80 -2.75 -7.70
C SER A 9 3.29 -2.73 -7.92
N ILE A 10 2.81 -1.64 -8.52
CA ILE A 10 1.37 -1.40 -8.74
C ILE A 10 0.82 -2.36 -9.82
N ASP A 11 1.68 -2.81 -10.74
CA ASP A 11 1.35 -3.79 -11.78
C ASP A 11 1.13 -5.20 -11.22
N GLU A 12 1.74 -5.53 -10.08
CA GLU A 12 1.52 -6.82 -9.42
C GLU A 12 0.29 -6.72 -8.52
N TYR A 13 -0.88 -7.04 -9.08
CA TYR A 13 -2.14 -7.15 -8.32
C TYR A 13 -1.99 -8.01 -7.05
N TYR A 14 -1.11 -9.02 -7.10
CA TYR A 14 -0.73 -9.85 -5.97
C TYR A 14 -0.10 -9.05 -4.80
N GLU A 15 0.77 -8.09 -5.09
CA GLU A 15 1.37 -7.22 -4.06
C GLU A 15 0.33 -6.29 -3.44
N ILE A 16 -0.59 -5.76 -4.24
CA ILE A 16 -1.71 -4.93 -3.75
C ILE A 16 -2.60 -5.75 -2.81
N GLU A 17 -2.98 -6.96 -3.20
CA GLU A 17 -3.78 -7.85 -2.38
C GLU A 17 -3.07 -8.25 -1.09
N ARG A 18 -1.79 -8.60 -1.18
CA ARG A 18 -1.00 -8.96 -0.01
C ARG A 18 -0.90 -7.80 0.95
N PHE A 19 -0.56 -6.61 0.46
CA PHE A 19 -0.46 -5.40 1.29
C PHE A 19 -1.81 -5.05 1.94
N ALA A 20 -2.91 -5.20 1.18
CA ALA A 20 -4.26 -4.99 1.69
C ALA A 20 -4.56 -5.90 2.88
N ARG A 21 -4.29 -7.21 2.75
CA ARG A 21 -4.45 -8.19 3.83
C ARG A 21 -3.54 -7.89 5.02
N GLU A 22 -2.27 -7.60 4.79
CA GLU A 22 -1.29 -7.28 5.85
C GLU A 22 -1.69 -6.05 6.67
N ASN A 23 -2.33 -5.06 6.05
CA ASN A 23 -2.74 -3.81 6.71
C ASN A 23 -4.23 -3.78 7.10
N GLY A 24 -5.00 -4.82 6.81
CA GLY A 24 -6.42 -4.91 7.12
C GLY A 24 -7.29 -3.90 6.37
N ILE A 25 -6.87 -3.49 5.17
CA ILE A 25 -7.61 -2.57 4.29
C ILE A 25 -7.98 -3.30 2.99
N SER A 26 -8.86 -2.71 2.17
CA SER A 26 -9.24 -3.31 0.88
C SER A 26 -8.22 -2.98 -0.22
N PRO A 27 -8.02 -3.86 -1.23
CA PRO A 27 -7.15 -3.58 -2.39
C PRO A 27 -7.50 -2.27 -3.10
N SER A 28 -8.79 -1.94 -3.18
CA SER A 28 -9.25 -0.66 -3.72
C SER A 28 -8.81 0.55 -2.89
N GLN A 29 -8.68 0.42 -1.57
CA GLN A 29 -8.12 1.46 -0.70
C GLN A 29 -6.61 1.61 -0.93
N VAL A 30 -5.90 0.50 -1.08
CA VAL A 30 -4.46 0.49 -1.43
C VAL A 30 -4.23 1.22 -2.76
N SER A 31 -5.01 0.91 -3.79
CA SER A 31 -4.93 1.60 -5.09
C SER A 31 -5.18 3.11 -4.97
N LYS A 32 -6.15 3.53 -4.16
CA LYS A 32 -6.40 4.96 -3.87
C LYS A 32 -5.23 5.61 -3.13
N LEU A 33 -4.63 4.91 -2.15
CA LEU A 33 -3.47 5.41 -1.42
C LEU A 33 -2.26 5.57 -2.34
N ILE A 34 -2.03 4.60 -3.23
CA ILE A 34 -0.97 4.64 -4.24
C ILE A 34 -1.17 5.84 -5.17
N LYS A 35 -2.39 6.06 -5.67
CA LYS A 35 -2.69 7.23 -6.52
C LYS A 35 -2.48 8.57 -5.81
N LYS A 36 -2.66 8.61 -4.49
CA LYS A 36 -2.56 9.85 -3.70
C LYS A 36 -1.15 10.14 -3.20
N ASN A 37 -0.43 9.12 -2.73
CA ASN A 37 0.83 9.26 -2.01
C ASN A 37 2.03 8.67 -2.77
N GLY A 38 1.81 7.97 -3.88
CA GLY A 38 2.81 7.17 -4.58
C GLY A 38 2.92 5.75 -4.04
N ASN A 39 3.80 4.94 -4.63
CA ASN A 39 3.94 3.52 -4.32
C ASN A 39 4.94 3.20 -3.19
N ASP A 40 5.31 4.18 -2.38
CA ASP A 40 6.24 3.96 -1.29
C ASP A 40 5.60 3.13 -0.18
N ARG A 41 6.16 1.95 0.10
CA ARG A 41 5.57 1.00 1.05
C ARG A 41 5.44 1.60 2.45
N SER A 42 6.41 2.40 2.90
CA SER A 42 6.39 3.04 4.22
C SER A 42 5.28 4.10 4.31
N ALA A 43 5.15 4.94 3.28
CA ALA A 43 4.07 5.91 3.19
C ALA A 43 2.69 5.23 3.14
N LEU A 44 2.57 4.15 2.37
CA LEU A 44 1.33 3.37 2.27
C LEU A 44 0.98 2.69 3.59
N THR A 45 1.94 2.13 4.32
CA THR A 45 1.68 1.49 5.63
C THR A 45 1.19 2.51 6.64
N LYS A 46 1.81 3.69 6.70
CA LYS A 46 1.34 4.79 7.56
C LYS A 46 -0.09 5.21 7.20
N ALA A 47 -0.36 5.41 5.91
CA ALA A 47 -1.69 5.82 5.45
C ALA A 47 -2.74 4.72 5.64
N ALA A 48 -2.37 3.45 5.48
CA ALA A 48 -3.25 2.30 5.71
C ALA A 48 -3.63 2.18 7.20
N ARG A 49 -2.69 2.39 8.12
CA ARG A 49 -2.99 2.44 9.56
C ARG A 49 -4.01 3.52 9.89
N VAL A 50 -3.83 4.73 9.37
CA VAL A 50 -4.78 5.84 9.56
C VAL A 50 -6.16 5.52 8.97
N LEU A 51 -6.22 4.87 7.80
CA LEU A 51 -7.48 4.44 7.19
C LEU A 51 -8.19 3.37 8.03
N ARG A 52 -7.43 2.44 8.64
CA ARG A 52 -7.97 1.40 9.50
C ARG A 52 -8.56 1.97 10.79
N GLU A 53 -7.91 2.96 11.41
CA GLU A 53 -8.40 3.60 12.65
C GLU A 53 -9.60 4.52 12.43
N ARG A 54 -9.83 4.97 11.19
CA ARG A 54 -10.97 5.80 10.80
C ARG A 54 -12.21 5.00 10.39
N LYS A 55 -12.13 3.66 10.41
CA LYS A 55 -13.20 2.75 10.00
C LYS A 55 -14.02 2.32 11.21
#